data_AF-A0A6G3PQU9-F1
#
_entry.id   AF-A0A6G3PQU9-F1
#
_cell.length_a   1.000
_cell.length_b   1.000
_cell.length_c   1.000
_cell.angle_alpha   90.00
_cell.angle_beta   90.00
_cell.angle_gamma   90.00
#
_symmetry.space_group_name_H-M   'P 1'
#
loop_
_entity.id
_entity.type
_entity.pdbx_description
1 polymer ?
#
loop_
_entity_poly.entity_id
_entity_poly.type
_entity_poly.pdbx_seq_one_letter_code
_entity_poly.pdbx_strand_id
1 'polypeptide(L)'
;MTGGTAEAPARMGARRRPGADVREAWSGGAIDAWEGRLRPHPGTWYPVGPAAELTGDARARLAALIAQAQQRVVLPWIEEARQRLAVRSLSHLKRPVESVVEDYIERPALHLRDRPERAFLEIQVGELLHAHRQGAVALPGHEAQLLRLLVKVRNILSHRSVLHDATLKEFRDELSRSDLRTS
;
A
#
# COMPACT_ATOMS: atom_id res chain seq x y z
N MET A 1 -0.22 41.30 -33.52
CA MET A 1 1.18 41.17 -33.05
C MET A 1 1.24 41.81 -31.67
N THR A 2 1.56 41.19 -30.55
CA THR A 2 2.12 39.89 -30.12
C THR A 2 1.71 39.82 -28.64
N GLY A 3 1.00 38.79 -28.16
CA GLY A 3 1.61 37.54 -27.73
C GLY A 3 1.48 37.45 -26.19
N GLY A 4 0.35 36.93 -25.72
CA GLY A 4 0.14 36.62 -24.31
C GLY A 4 1.04 35.46 -23.91
N THR A 5 1.92 35.68 -22.93
CA THR A 5 2.68 34.61 -22.29
C THR A 5 1.79 33.94 -21.25
N ALA A 6 1.27 32.77 -21.63
CA ALA A 6 0.74 31.79 -20.70
C ALA A 6 1.82 31.45 -19.66
N GLU A 7 1.53 31.70 -18.40
CA GLU A 7 2.35 31.29 -17.27
C GLU A 7 2.32 29.76 -17.19
N ALA A 8 3.41 29.13 -17.63
CA ALA A 8 3.56 27.69 -17.57
C ALA A 8 3.49 27.21 -16.11
N PRO A 9 2.84 26.06 -15.80
CA PRO A 9 2.84 25.54 -14.44
C PRO A 9 4.28 25.22 -14.03
N ALA A 10 4.79 26.00 -13.06
CA ALA A 10 6.11 25.83 -12.51
C ALA A 10 6.24 24.40 -11.96
N ARG A 11 7.19 23.66 -12.52
CA ARG A 11 7.53 22.29 -12.15
C ARG A 11 7.74 22.20 -10.62
N MET A 12 6.85 21.48 -9.93
CA MET A 12 7.07 20.99 -8.57
C MET A 12 8.40 20.23 -8.53
N GLY A 13 9.40 20.78 -7.87
CA GLY A 13 10.71 20.13 -7.78
C GLY A 13 11.93 21.04 -7.72
N ALA A 14 11.77 22.37 -7.81
CA ALA A 14 12.85 23.26 -7.40
C ALA A 14 13.09 23.07 -5.89
N ARG A 15 14.29 22.62 -5.51
CA ARG A 15 14.76 22.50 -4.12
C ARG A 15 14.74 23.89 -3.46
N ARG A 16 13.58 24.41 -3.08
CA ARG A 16 13.47 25.62 -2.27
C ARG A 16 14.06 25.32 -0.89
N ARG A 17 15.02 26.15 -0.48
CA ARG A 17 15.48 26.19 0.91
C ARG A 17 14.41 26.98 1.68
N PRO A 18 13.92 26.49 2.84
CA PRO A 18 12.91 27.20 3.60
C PRO A 18 13.37 28.62 3.95
N GLY A 19 12.41 29.55 4.05
CA GLY A 19 12.64 30.92 4.52
C GLY A 19 13.37 30.95 5.86
N ALA A 20 14.01 32.07 6.20
CA ALA A 20 14.76 32.18 7.46
C ALA A 20 13.83 32.03 8.69
N ASP A 21 12.65 32.62 8.62
CA ASP A 21 11.51 32.50 9.54
C ASP A 21 11.04 31.05 9.72
N VAL A 22 10.82 30.35 8.60
CA VAL A 22 10.42 28.94 8.61
C VAL A 22 11.55 28.09 9.17
N ARG A 23 12.82 28.37 8.83
CA ARG A 23 13.98 27.64 9.38
C ARG A 23 14.14 27.85 10.88
N GLU A 24 13.88 29.04 11.37
CA GLU A 24 13.95 29.36 12.80
C GLU A 24 12.82 28.67 13.56
N ALA A 25 11.57 28.80 13.10
CA ALA A 25 10.42 28.09 13.65
C ALA A 25 10.57 26.57 13.56
N TRP A 26 11.16 26.07 12.47
CA TRP A 26 11.46 24.65 12.27
C TRP A 26 12.57 24.15 13.18
N SER A 27 13.66 24.90 13.34
CA SER A 27 14.74 24.56 14.25
C SER A 27 14.27 24.59 15.70
N GLY A 28 13.44 25.59 16.05
CA GLY A 28 12.85 25.80 17.36
C GLY A 28 11.65 24.89 17.70
N GLY A 29 11.15 24.12 16.73
CA GLY A 29 10.06 23.16 16.96
C GLY A 29 8.66 23.76 17.10
N ALA A 30 8.46 24.98 16.60
CA ALA A 30 7.15 25.63 16.57
C ALA A 30 6.26 25.15 15.40
N ILE A 31 6.83 24.45 14.42
CA ILE A 31 6.13 23.90 13.26
C ILE A 31 6.56 22.45 12.97
N ASP A 32 5.58 21.57 12.75
CA ASP A 32 5.78 20.12 12.61
C ASP A 32 5.97 19.65 11.15
N ALA A 33 5.53 20.44 10.18
CA ALA A 33 5.57 20.09 8.75
C ALA A 33 5.71 21.31 7.83
N TRP A 34 6.41 21.15 6.71
CA TRP A 34 6.67 22.19 5.71
C TRP A 34 6.82 21.56 4.33
N GLU A 35 6.00 21.99 3.36
CA GLU A 35 5.98 21.45 1.98
C GLU A 35 5.95 19.91 1.94
N GLY A 36 5.13 19.28 2.79
CA GLY A 36 5.00 17.82 2.86
C GLY A 36 6.20 17.10 3.47
N ARG A 37 7.25 17.83 3.88
CA ARG A 37 8.34 17.30 4.69
C ARG A 37 7.90 17.38 6.15
N LEU A 38 7.97 16.26 6.85
CA LEU A 38 7.81 16.23 8.30
C LEU A 38 9.16 16.57 8.94
N ARG A 39 9.15 17.33 10.03
CA ARG A 39 10.36 17.54 10.82
C ARG A 39 10.78 16.22 11.45
N PRO A 40 11.98 15.69 11.17
CA PRO A 40 12.51 14.58 11.94
C PRO A 40 13.05 15.16 13.25
N HIS A 41 12.20 15.30 14.27
CA HIS A 41 12.70 15.61 15.62
C HIS A 41 12.63 14.38 16.53
N PRO A 42 13.78 13.80 16.93
CA PRO A 42 13.84 12.67 17.84
C PRO A 42 13.46 13.03 19.30
N GLY A 43 13.47 14.32 19.65
CA GLY A 43 13.38 14.80 21.04
C GLY A 43 12.00 14.75 21.70
N THR A 44 10.91 14.61 20.95
CA THR A 44 9.56 14.45 21.53
C THR A 44 9.18 12.99 21.75
N TRP A 45 9.94 12.06 21.16
CA TRP A 45 9.73 10.62 21.29
C TRP A 45 10.68 9.97 22.30
N TYR A 46 11.80 10.64 22.64
CA TYR A 46 12.81 10.13 23.57
C TYR A 46 13.58 11.24 24.31
N PRO A 47 13.98 11.00 25.59
CA PRO A 47 14.95 11.84 26.27
C PRO A 47 16.34 11.63 25.65
N VAL A 48 17.00 12.72 25.25
CA VAL A 48 18.35 12.66 24.69
C VAL A 48 19.38 12.62 25.83
N GLY A 49 20.13 11.52 25.93
CA GLY A 49 21.24 11.32 26.87
C GLY A 49 21.99 9.99 26.60
N PRO A 50 23.28 9.87 26.97
CA PRO A 50 24.16 8.79 26.51
C PRO A 50 23.88 7.39 27.11
N ALA A 51 22.72 7.17 27.71
CA ALA A 51 22.30 5.90 28.32
C ALA A 51 20.80 5.60 28.16
N ALA A 52 20.12 6.20 27.18
CA ALA A 52 18.72 5.87 26.91
C ALA A 52 18.62 4.66 25.97
N GLU A 53 18.82 3.46 26.52
CA GLU A 53 18.26 2.26 25.91
C GLU A 53 16.77 2.51 25.69
N LEU A 54 16.29 2.36 24.44
CA LEU A 54 14.87 2.50 24.14
C LEU A 54 14.15 1.46 25.01
N THR A 55 13.42 1.91 26.02
CA THR A 55 12.59 1.01 26.84
C THR A 55 11.64 0.23 25.92
N GLY A 56 11.25 -0.98 26.32
CA GLY A 56 10.40 -1.85 25.49
C GLY A 56 9.14 -1.15 24.97
N ASP A 57 8.54 -0.28 25.77
CA ASP A 57 7.35 0.50 25.44
C ASP A 57 7.58 1.50 24.32
N ALA A 58 8.73 2.17 24.34
CA ALA A 58 9.06 3.18 23.36
C ALA A 58 9.42 2.54 22.01
N ARG A 59 10.12 1.39 22.03
CA ARG A 59 10.34 0.57 20.82
C ARG A 59 9.03 0.07 20.23
N ALA A 60 8.10 -0.40 21.06
CA ALA A 60 6.77 -0.83 20.63
C ALA A 60 5.97 0.33 20.01
N ARG A 61 6.03 1.52 20.61
CA ARG A 61 5.37 2.72 20.09
C ARG A 61 5.95 3.14 18.73
N LEU A 62 7.27 3.10 18.57
CA LEU A 62 7.92 3.38 17.29
C LEU A 62 7.49 2.39 16.20
N ALA A 63 7.48 1.09 16.53
CA ALA A 63 7.03 0.04 15.60
C ALA A 63 5.57 0.26 15.16
N ALA A 64 4.69 0.67 16.09
CA ALA A 64 3.30 0.97 15.77
C ALA A 64 3.15 2.15 14.79
N LEU A 65 3.92 3.23 14.97
CA LEU A 65 3.91 4.39 14.06
C LEU A 65 4.44 4.04 12.67
N ILE A 66 5.53 3.26 12.61
CA ILE A 66 6.08 2.78 11.34
C ILE A 66 5.04 1.91 10.63
N ALA A 67 4.44 0.95 11.32
CA ALA A 67 3.40 0.09 10.75
C ALA A 67 2.21 0.90 10.24
N GLN A 68 1.77 1.92 10.99
CA GLN A 68 0.70 2.84 10.58
C GLN A 68 1.07 3.68 9.35
N ALA A 69 2.32 4.13 9.23
CA ALA A 69 2.81 4.86 8.06
C ALA A 69 2.85 3.92 6.84
N GLN A 70 3.39 2.72 7.01
CA GLN A 70 3.45 1.69 5.98
C GLN A 70 2.05 1.28 5.51
N GLN A 71 1.09 1.09 6.40
CA GLN A 71 -0.31 0.82 6.03
C GLN A 71 -0.86 1.89 5.10
N ARG A 72 -0.70 3.17 5.45
CA ARG A 72 -1.23 4.29 4.63
C ARG A 72 -0.64 4.35 3.23
N VAL A 73 0.64 3.99 3.08
CA VAL A 73 1.35 4.04 1.79
C VAL A 73 1.10 2.77 0.97
N VAL A 74 1.12 1.60 1.61
CA VAL A 74 1.14 0.30 0.93
C VAL A 74 -0.26 -0.23 0.62
N LEU A 75 -1.28 0.07 1.44
CA LEU A 75 -2.65 -0.42 1.21
C LEU A 75 -3.22 -0.02 -0.17
N PRO A 76 -3.05 1.22 -0.66
CA PRO A 76 -3.50 1.58 -2.01
C PRO A 76 -2.90 0.70 -3.11
N TRP A 77 -1.61 0.34 -2.99
CA TRP A 77 -0.93 -0.52 -3.96
C TRP A 77 -1.39 -1.98 -3.87
N ILE A 78 -1.68 -2.46 -2.65
CA ILE A 78 -2.28 -3.78 -2.46
C ILE A 78 -3.65 -3.84 -3.15
N GLU A 79 -4.47 -2.81 -2.96
CA GLU A 79 -5.82 -2.76 -3.51
C GLU A 79 -5.80 -2.65 -5.04
N GLU A 80 -4.94 -1.80 -5.59
CA GLU A 80 -4.74 -1.69 -7.04
C GLU A 80 -4.27 -3.03 -7.65
N ALA A 81 -3.31 -3.70 -7.03
CA ALA A 81 -2.83 -5.00 -7.49
C ALA A 81 -3.89 -6.10 -7.35
N ARG A 82 -4.67 -6.09 -6.26
CA ARG A 82 -5.81 -7.01 -6.05
C ARG A 82 -6.83 -6.87 -7.17
N GLN A 83 -7.28 -5.65 -7.47
CA GLN A 83 -8.27 -5.39 -8.50
C GLN A 83 -7.83 -5.93 -9.86
N ARG A 84 -6.57 -5.67 -10.22
CA ARG A 84 -6.02 -6.12 -11.50
C ARG A 84 -5.86 -7.64 -11.57
N LEU A 85 -5.43 -8.27 -10.47
CA LEU A 85 -5.41 -9.74 -10.38
C LEU A 85 -6.82 -10.32 -10.49
N ALA A 86 -7.84 -9.70 -9.88
CA ALA A 86 -9.22 -10.14 -10.01
C ALA A 86 -9.71 -10.05 -11.47
N VAL A 87 -9.43 -8.95 -12.17
CA VAL A 87 -9.75 -8.80 -13.60
C VAL A 87 -9.10 -9.90 -14.43
N ARG A 88 -7.79 -10.15 -14.24
CA ARG A 88 -7.08 -11.20 -14.97
C ARG A 88 -7.57 -12.60 -14.60
N SER A 89 -7.93 -12.83 -13.33
CA SER A 89 -8.42 -14.12 -12.85
C SER A 89 -9.69 -14.58 -13.57
N LEU A 90 -10.51 -13.64 -14.07
CA LEU A 90 -11.72 -13.97 -14.85
C LEU A 90 -11.41 -14.85 -16.08
N SER A 91 -10.30 -14.60 -16.79
CA SER A 91 -9.89 -15.43 -17.94
C SER A 91 -9.22 -16.75 -17.54
N HIS A 92 -8.91 -16.91 -16.24
CA HIS A 92 -8.23 -18.08 -15.68
C HIS A 92 -9.15 -18.95 -14.80
N LEU A 93 -10.45 -18.65 -14.76
CA LEU A 93 -11.45 -19.46 -14.07
C LEU A 93 -11.53 -20.87 -14.68
N LYS A 94 -11.65 -21.88 -13.81
CA LYS A 94 -11.87 -23.28 -14.19
C LYS A 94 -13.30 -23.75 -13.95
N ARG A 95 -14.13 -22.88 -13.40
CA ARG A 95 -15.55 -23.10 -13.08
C ARG A 95 -16.31 -21.82 -13.43
N PRO A 96 -17.65 -21.89 -13.60
CA PRO A 96 -18.49 -20.70 -13.74
C PRO A 96 -18.24 -19.69 -12.62
N VAL A 97 -18.26 -18.40 -12.95
CA VAL A 97 -17.95 -17.31 -12.00
C VAL A 97 -18.93 -17.30 -10.84
N GLU A 98 -20.20 -17.63 -11.09
CA GLU A 98 -21.26 -17.78 -10.10
C GLU A 98 -20.86 -18.76 -9.00
N SER A 99 -20.40 -19.96 -9.40
CA SER A 99 -19.97 -20.99 -8.45
C SER A 99 -18.74 -20.57 -7.66
N VAL A 100 -17.83 -19.81 -8.27
CA VAL A 100 -16.64 -19.31 -7.57
C VAL A 100 -17.02 -18.22 -6.56
N VAL A 101 -17.97 -17.34 -6.91
CA VAL A 101 -18.48 -16.33 -5.97
C VAL A 101 -19.19 -17.02 -4.79
N GLU A 102 -20.05 -17.99 -5.05
CA GLU A 102 -20.79 -18.72 -4.02
C GLU A 102 -19.86 -19.49 -3.07
N ASP A 103 -18.85 -20.17 -3.59
CA ASP A 103 -17.97 -21.03 -2.80
C ASP A 103 -16.89 -20.25 -2.03
N TYR A 104 -16.44 -19.10 -2.55
CA TYR A 104 -15.22 -18.42 -2.05
C TYR A 104 -15.45 -17.01 -1.51
N ILE A 105 -16.58 -16.37 -1.79
CA ILE A 105 -16.88 -15.02 -1.29
C ILE A 105 -17.96 -15.14 -0.22
N GLU A 106 -17.56 -15.00 1.05
CA GLU A 106 -18.44 -15.29 2.19
C GLU A 106 -19.67 -14.37 2.24
N ARG A 107 -19.52 -13.11 1.82
CA ARG A 107 -20.58 -12.08 1.84
C ARG A 107 -20.41 -11.07 0.70
N PRO A 108 -20.83 -11.40 -0.54
CA PRO A 108 -20.87 -10.41 -1.61
C PRO A 108 -21.82 -9.26 -1.22
N ALA A 109 -21.49 -8.05 -1.65
CA ALA A 109 -22.33 -6.88 -1.39
C ALA A 109 -23.76 -7.13 -1.92
N LEU A 110 -24.78 -6.70 -1.17
CA LEU A 110 -26.19 -7.00 -1.49
C LEU A 110 -26.58 -6.61 -2.92
N HIS A 111 -26.02 -5.51 -3.43
CA HIS A 111 -26.28 -4.98 -4.77
C HIS A 111 -25.52 -5.69 -5.90
N LEU A 112 -24.72 -6.72 -5.58
CA LEU A 112 -23.93 -7.51 -6.53
C LEU A 112 -24.35 -8.98 -6.58
N ARG A 113 -25.36 -9.39 -5.82
CA ARG A 113 -25.81 -10.79 -5.76
C ARG A 113 -26.28 -11.34 -7.10
N ASP A 114 -26.82 -10.48 -7.95
CA ASP A 114 -27.26 -10.77 -9.31
C ASP A 114 -26.18 -10.51 -10.37
N ARG A 115 -24.96 -10.13 -9.95
CA ARG A 115 -23.85 -9.73 -10.83
C ARG A 115 -22.55 -10.44 -10.41
N PRO A 116 -22.42 -11.74 -10.71
CA PRO A 116 -21.35 -12.58 -10.21
C PRO A 116 -19.97 -12.10 -10.68
N GLU A 117 -19.82 -11.62 -11.92
CA GLU A 117 -18.54 -11.04 -12.37
C GLU A 117 -18.18 -9.80 -11.56
N ARG A 118 -19.15 -8.94 -11.25
CA ARG A 118 -18.91 -7.72 -10.45
C ARG A 118 -18.60 -8.08 -9.00
N ALA A 119 -19.29 -9.05 -8.43
CA ALA A 119 -18.98 -9.58 -7.10
C ALA A 119 -17.57 -10.18 -7.06
N PHE A 120 -17.18 -10.93 -8.10
CA PHE A 120 -15.84 -11.50 -8.22
C PHE A 120 -14.76 -10.43 -8.31
N LEU A 121 -15.00 -9.29 -8.97
CA LEU A 121 -14.04 -8.18 -8.98
C LEU A 121 -13.78 -7.56 -7.59
N GLU A 122 -14.67 -7.77 -6.62
CA GLU A 122 -14.50 -7.35 -5.22
C GLU A 122 -13.84 -8.41 -4.32
N ILE A 123 -13.49 -9.57 -4.88
CA ILE A 123 -12.85 -10.67 -4.14
C ILE A 123 -11.62 -10.21 -3.38
N GLN A 124 -11.50 -10.62 -2.12
CA GLN A 124 -10.36 -10.29 -1.27
C GLN A 124 -9.14 -11.13 -1.67
N VAL A 125 -7.92 -10.61 -1.47
CA VAL A 125 -6.67 -11.33 -1.80
C VAL A 125 -6.58 -12.70 -1.12
N GLY A 126 -7.13 -12.85 0.09
CA GLY A 126 -7.16 -14.13 0.82
C GLY A 126 -8.11 -15.14 0.18
N GLU A 127 -9.31 -14.70 -0.20
CA GLU A 127 -10.32 -15.51 -0.89
C GLU A 127 -9.82 -15.95 -2.27
N LEU A 128 -9.22 -15.03 -3.03
CA LEU A 128 -8.63 -15.33 -4.33
C LEU A 128 -7.47 -16.34 -4.23
N LEU A 129 -6.63 -16.22 -3.19
CA LEU A 129 -5.57 -17.21 -2.94
C LEU A 129 -6.15 -18.58 -2.55
N HIS A 130 -7.26 -18.60 -1.80
CA HIS A 130 -7.96 -19.84 -1.48
C HIS A 130 -8.53 -20.50 -2.74
N ALA A 131 -9.23 -19.74 -3.59
CA ALA A 131 -9.76 -20.21 -4.87
C ALA A 131 -8.65 -20.73 -5.81
N HIS A 132 -7.50 -20.05 -5.84
CA HIS A 132 -6.33 -20.52 -6.59
C HIS A 132 -5.80 -21.87 -6.06
N ARG A 133 -5.63 -22.00 -4.74
CA ARG A 133 -5.13 -23.24 -4.11
C ARG A 133 -6.06 -24.43 -4.31
N GLN A 134 -7.37 -24.19 -4.37
CA GLN A 134 -8.38 -25.22 -4.64
C GLN A 134 -8.58 -25.49 -6.13
N GLY A 135 -7.82 -24.84 -7.02
CA GLY A 135 -7.88 -25.08 -8.46
C GLY A 135 -9.08 -24.43 -9.17
N ALA A 136 -9.87 -23.61 -8.48
CA ALA A 136 -10.97 -22.85 -9.11
C ALA A 136 -10.44 -21.72 -10.02
N VAL A 137 -9.25 -21.20 -9.73
CA VAL A 137 -8.55 -20.18 -10.53
C VAL A 137 -7.13 -20.64 -10.85
N ALA A 138 -6.77 -20.75 -12.13
CA ALA A 138 -5.44 -21.21 -12.54
C ALA A 138 -4.54 -20.04 -12.96
N LEU A 139 -4.12 -19.23 -11.99
CA LEU A 139 -3.21 -18.11 -12.23
C LEU A 139 -1.83 -18.58 -12.73
N PRO A 140 -1.23 -17.87 -13.71
CA PRO A 140 0.16 -18.05 -14.11
C PRO A 140 1.13 -17.87 -12.92
N GLY A 141 2.33 -18.46 -13.03
CA GLY A 141 3.29 -18.52 -11.91
C GLY A 141 3.68 -17.17 -11.29
N HIS A 142 3.84 -16.13 -12.11
CA HIS A 142 4.16 -14.77 -11.64
C HIS A 142 2.96 -14.11 -10.93
N GLU A 143 1.74 -14.24 -11.47
CA GLU A 143 0.53 -13.71 -10.85
C GLU A 143 0.21 -14.43 -9.53
N ALA A 144 0.40 -15.74 -9.49
CA ALA A 144 0.29 -16.54 -8.27
C ALA A 144 1.34 -16.12 -7.22
N GLN A 145 2.56 -15.76 -7.65
CA GLN A 145 3.59 -15.25 -6.75
C GLN A 145 3.22 -13.88 -6.19
N LEU A 146 2.76 -12.95 -7.04
CA LEU A 146 2.26 -11.66 -6.60
C LEU A 146 1.10 -11.83 -5.61
N LEU A 147 0.14 -12.71 -5.89
CA LEU A 147 -0.99 -12.98 -5.00
C LEU A 147 -0.53 -13.48 -3.62
N ARG A 148 0.44 -14.39 -3.57
CA ARG A 148 1.04 -14.85 -2.29
C ARG A 148 1.69 -13.70 -1.52
N LEU A 149 2.41 -12.81 -2.22
CA LEU A 149 3.03 -11.65 -1.59
C LEU A 149 1.99 -10.64 -1.09
N LEU A 150 0.92 -10.38 -1.84
CA LEU A 150 -0.16 -9.50 -1.41
C LEU A 150 -0.80 -10.00 -0.12
N VAL A 151 -1.09 -11.31 -0.01
CA VAL A 151 -1.62 -11.91 1.22
C VAL A 151 -0.62 -11.77 2.38
N LYS A 152 0.66 -12.08 2.16
CA LYS A 152 1.73 -11.94 3.17
C LYS A 152 1.81 -10.50 3.69
N VAL A 153 1.92 -9.53 2.79
CA VAL A 153 2.04 -8.11 3.13
C VAL A 153 0.78 -7.61 3.84
N ARG A 154 -0.41 -7.93 3.32
CA ARG A 154 -1.70 -7.57 3.96
C ARG A 154 -1.79 -8.13 5.38
N ASN A 155 -1.39 -9.39 5.60
CA ASN A 155 -1.44 -10.01 6.92
C ASN A 155 -0.47 -9.37 7.92
N ILE A 156 0.77 -9.08 7.49
CA ILE A 156 1.74 -8.35 8.34
C ILE A 156 1.14 -6.99 8.74
N LEU A 157 0.61 -6.26 7.78
CA LEU A 157 0.01 -4.96 8.02
C LEU A 157 -1.26 -5.05 8.90
N SER A 158 -2.15 -6.04 8.71
CA SER A 158 -3.35 -6.17 9.55
C SER A 158 -3.02 -6.43 11.03
N HIS A 159 -1.88 -7.07 11.31
CA HIS A 159 -1.37 -7.26 12.66
C HIS A 159 -0.58 -6.06 13.20
N ARG A 160 -0.63 -4.90 12.53
CA ARG A 160 0.12 -3.68 12.88
C ARG A 160 1.62 -3.94 13.04
N SER A 161 2.14 -4.92 12.29
CA SER A 161 3.55 -5.28 12.28
C SER A 161 4.29 -4.50 11.19
N VAL A 162 5.59 -4.31 11.38
CA VAL A 162 6.44 -3.59 10.44
C VAL A 162 6.81 -4.50 9.27
N LEU A 163 6.64 -3.99 8.05
CA LEU A 163 7.24 -4.60 6.86
C LEU A 163 8.74 -4.30 6.87
N HIS A 164 9.54 -5.32 7.07
CA HIS A 164 11.00 -5.21 6.97
C HIS A 164 11.46 -5.03 5.52
N ASP A 165 12.63 -4.41 5.36
CA ASP A 165 13.19 -4.03 4.06
C ASP A 165 13.25 -5.17 3.04
N ALA A 166 13.59 -6.39 3.48
CA ALA A 166 13.62 -7.55 2.60
C ALA A 166 12.24 -7.85 1.99
N THR A 167 11.18 -7.85 2.82
CA THR A 167 9.79 -8.06 2.38
C THR A 167 9.32 -6.90 1.51
N LEU A 168 9.66 -5.66 1.88
CA LEU A 168 9.27 -4.48 1.11
C LEU A 168 9.93 -4.45 -0.28
N LYS A 169 11.22 -4.83 -0.36
CA LYS A 169 11.97 -4.95 -1.60
C LYS A 169 11.38 -6.05 -2.48
N GLU A 170 11.15 -7.24 -1.92
CA GLU A 170 10.51 -8.36 -2.60
C GLU A 170 9.14 -7.94 -3.18
N PHE A 171 8.32 -7.27 -2.37
CA PHE A 171 7.01 -6.79 -2.79
C PHE A 171 7.08 -5.77 -3.93
N ARG A 172 7.97 -4.77 -3.80
CA ARG A 172 8.20 -3.76 -4.85
C ARG A 172 8.67 -4.40 -6.16
N ASP A 173 9.63 -5.31 -6.08
CA ASP A 173 10.20 -5.97 -7.25
C ASP A 173 9.14 -6.81 -7.95
N GLU A 174 8.29 -7.52 -7.21
CA GLU A 174 7.21 -8.33 -7.81
C GLU A 174 6.08 -7.47 -8.40
N LEU A 175 5.69 -6.38 -7.72
CA LEU A 175 4.75 -5.40 -8.28
C LEU A 175 5.27 -4.81 -9.59
N SER A 176 6.58 -4.53 -9.67
CA SER A 176 7.21 -3.96 -10.86
C SER A 176 7.29 -4.97 -12.00
N ARG A 177 7.58 -6.25 -11.72
CA ARG A 177 7.60 -7.32 -12.73
C ARG A 177 6.23 -7.67 -13.27
N SER A 178 5.24 -7.60 -12.39
CA SER A 178 3.87 -7.94 -12.76
C SER A 178 3.22 -6.85 -13.60
N ASP A 179 3.93 -5.74 -13.93
CA ASP A 179 3.43 -4.47 -14.44
C ASP A 179 2.07 -4.59 -15.14
N LEU A 180 1.03 -4.50 -14.33
CA LEU A 180 -0.34 -4.74 -14.74
C LEU A 180 -0.91 -3.51 -15.48
N ARG A 181 -0.05 -2.58 -15.93
CA ARG A 181 -0.37 -1.34 -16.65
C ARG A 181 -0.51 -1.53 -18.16
N THR A 182 -0.01 -2.64 -18.70
CA THR A 182 -0.09 -2.97 -20.13
C THR A 182 -0.88 -4.26 -20.33
N SER A 183 -2.20 -4.15 -20.35
CA SER A 183 -3.11 -5.14 -20.95
C SER A 183 -4.35 -4.40 -21.44
#